data_AF-A0A439NQF4-F1
#
_entry.id   AF-A0A439NQF4-F1
#
_cell.length_a   1.000
_cell.length_b   1.000
_cell.length_c   1.000
_cell.angle_alpha   90.00
_cell.angle_beta   90.00
_cell.angle_gamma   90.00
#
_symmetry.space_group_name_H-M   'P 1'
#
loop_
_entity.id
_entity.type
_entity.pdbx_description
1 polymer ?
#
loop_
_entity_poly.entity_id
_entity_poly.type
_entity_poly.pdbx_seq_one_letter_code
_entity_poly.pdbx_strand_id
1 'polypeptide(L)' 'IHIPAGGSNRPFADEIDVVETRMTIANGRDVFAKAVEMMRTCSLEALAAAGVSVPDVARFVPHQANARIFNAV' A
#
# COMPACT_ATOMS: atom_id res chain seq x y z
N ILE A 1 6.19 -2.94 -7.15
CA ILE A 1 7.03 -2.27 -6.14
C ILE A 1 8.18 -3.22 -5.86
N HIS A 2 9.42 -2.78 -5.99
CA HIS A 2 10.57 -3.68 -5.90
C HIS A 2 11.80 -2.95 -5.35
N ILE A 3 12.60 -3.63 -4.54
CA ILE A 3 13.94 -3.22 -4.13
C ILE A 3 14.89 -4.34 -4.63
N PRO A 4 15.71 -4.09 -5.67
CA PRO A 4 16.52 -5.13 -6.30
C PRO A 4 17.60 -5.81 -5.45
N ALA A 5 18.18 -5.11 -4.49
CA ALA A 5 19.28 -5.61 -3.66
C ALA A 5 19.19 -5.13 -2.20
N GLY A 6 19.87 -5.84 -1.31
CA GLY A 6 19.93 -5.56 0.13
C GLY A 6 19.07 -6.48 1.00
N GLY A 7 18.20 -7.30 0.40
CA GLY A 7 17.46 -8.36 1.09
C GLY A 7 18.21 -9.69 1.12
N SER A 8 17.65 -10.72 1.76
CA SER A 8 18.28 -12.04 1.85
C SER A 8 18.50 -12.75 0.50
N ASN A 9 17.63 -12.50 -0.49
CA ASN A 9 17.75 -13.09 -1.83
C ASN A 9 18.92 -12.50 -2.64
N ARG A 10 19.36 -11.29 -2.31
CA ARG A 10 20.54 -10.63 -2.88
C ARG A 10 21.12 -9.68 -1.82
N PRO A 11 21.95 -10.21 -0.90
CA PRO A 11 22.52 -9.41 0.19
C PRO A 11 23.34 -8.23 -0.33
N PHE A 12 23.50 -7.21 0.51
CA PHE A 12 24.34 -6.06 0.19
C PHE A 12 25.81 -6.48 0.06
N ALA A 13 26.52 -5.92 -0.92
CA ALA A 13 27.93 -6.15 -1.19
C ALA A 13 28.54 -4.96 -1.95
N ASP A 14 29.86 -4.81 -1.93
CA ASP A 14 30.57 -3.65 -2.51
C ASP A 14 30.37 -3.53 -4.03
N GLU A 15 30.09 -4.63 -4.72
CA GLU A 15 29.90 -4.67 -6.17
C GLU A 15 28.50 -4.21 -6.62
N ILE A 16 27.59 -3.91 -5.68
CA ILE A 16 26.21 -3.51 -5.97
C ILE A 16 26.13 -1.98 -6.10
N ASP A 17 25.47 -1.49 -7.16
CA ASP A 17 25.12 -0.07 -7.26
C ASP A 17 24.10 0.27 -6.16
N VAL A 18 24.38 1.30 -5.36
CA VAL A 18 23.48 1.80 -4.31
C VAL A 18 22.08 2.18 -4.82
N VAL A 19 21.93 2.47 -6.13
CA VAL A 19 20.60 2.69 -6.73
C VAL A 19 19.74 1.42 -6.66
N GLU A 20 20.34 0.23 -6.71
CA GLU A 20 19.63 -1.06 -6.63
C GLU A 20 19.10 -1.37 -5.23
N THR A 21 19.50 -0.62 -4.21
CA THR A 21 18.92 -0.73 -2.85
C THR A 21 17.75 0.23 -2.63
N ARG A 22 17.34 0.97 -3.66
CA ARG A 22 16.22 1.91 -3.60
C ARG A 22 14.93 1.25 -4.11
N MET A 23 13.80 1.75 -3.62
CA MET A 23 12.50 1.33 -4.09
C MET A 23 12.25 1.82 -5.53
N THR A 24 11.72 0.94 -6.36
CA THR A 24 11.22 1.26 -7.70
C THR A 24 9.76 0.86 -7.86
N ILE A 25 9.01 1.67 -8.60
CA ILE A 25 7.60 1.43 -8.93
C ILE A 25 7.44 1.62 -10.44
N ALA A 26 7.33 0.50 -11.17
CA ALA A 26 7.21 0.52 -12.63
C ALA A 26 5.86 1.08 -13.12
N ASN A 27 4.76 0.74 -12.43
CA ASN A 27 3.43 1.24 -12.77
C ASN A 27 2.71 1.75 -11.50
N GLY A 28 2.78 3.06 -11.26
CA GLY A 28 2.11 3.68 -10.12
C GLY A 28 0.58 3.67 -10.21
N ARG A 29 0.00 3.61 -11.42
CA ARG A 29 -1.46 3.58 -11.60
C ARG A 29 -2.05 2.25 -11.13
N ASP A 30 -1.41 1.14 -11.48
CA ASP A 30 -1.85 -0.19 -11.05
C ASP A 30 -1.68 -0.35 -9.54
N VAL A 31 -0.58 0.17 -8.98
CA VAL A 31 -0.37 0.21 -7.53
C VAL A 31 -1.47 1.01 -6.83
N PHE A 32 -1.84 2.18 -7.37
CA PHE A 32 -2.93 2.99 -6.83
C PHE A 32 -4.26 2.23 -6.85
N ALA A 33 -4.64 1.65 -8.00
CA ALA A 33 -5.90 0.92 -8.14
C ALA A 33 -5.97 -0.27 -7.18
N LYS A 34 -4.88 -1.05 -7.08
CA LYS A 34 -4.82 -2.20 -6.17
C LYS A 34 -4.86 -1.79 -4.70
N ALA A 35 -4.20 -0.68 -4.34
CA ALA A 35 -4.22 -0.16 -2.96
C ALA A 35 -5.62 0.32 -2.55
N VAL A 36 -6.33 1.04 -3.44
CA VAL A 36 -7.71 1.46 -3.21
C VAL A 36 -8.62 0.26 -3.01
N GLU A 37 -8.56 -0.72 -3.93
CA GLU A 37 -9.40 -1.92 -3.84
C GLU A 37 -9.13 -2.69 -2.54
N MET A 38 -7.86 -2.90 -2.20
CA MET A 38 -7.48 -3.61 -0.97
C MET A 38 -7.97 -2.89 0.29
N MET A 39 -7.79 -1.56 0.38
CA MET A 39 -8.27 -0.81 1.54
C MET A 39 -9.79 -0.84 1.65
N ARG A 40 -10.51 -0.74 0.54
CA ARG A 40 -11.98 -0.85 0.51
C ARG A 40 -12.43 -2.22 1.00
N THR A 41 -11.88 -3.29 0.43
CA THR A 41 -12.23 -4.67 0.81
C THR A 41 -11.96 -4.92 2.29
N CYS A 42 -10.74 -4.64 2.77
CA CYS A 42 -10.39 -4.86 4.17
C CYS A 42 -11.24 -4.01 5.13
N SER A 43 -11.61 -2.78 4.74
CA SER A 43 -12.48 -1.93 5.56
C SER A 43 -13.88 -2.53 5.71
N LEU A 44 -14.47 -3.01 4.61
CA LEU A 44 -15.78 -3.65 4.64
C LEU A 44 -15.76 -4.97 5.41
N GLU A 45 -14.71 -5.77 5.25
CA GLU A 45 -14.52 -7.02 6.00
C GLU A 45 -14.39 -6.76 7.51
N ALA A 46 -13.60 -5.75 7.90
CA ALA A 46 -13.44 -5.36 9.30
C ALA A 46 -14.76 -4.88 9.92
N LEU A 47 -15.54 -4.07 9.19
CA LEU A 47 -16.86 -3.62 9.63
C LEU A 47 -17.84 -4.78 9.78
N ALA A 48 -17.87 -5.70 8.81
CA ALA A 48 -18.71 -6.90 8.87
C ALA A 48 -18.34 -7.79 10.06
N ALA A 49 -17.05 -8.02 10.30
CA ALA A 49 -16.57 -8.78 11.45
C ALA A 49 -16.92 -8.13 12.80
N ALA A 50 -16.99 -6.79 12.84
CA ALA A 50 -17.39 -6.03 14.01
C ALA A 50 -18.91 -5.87 14.16
N GLY A 51 -19.71 -6.26 13.16
CA GLY A 51 -21.16 -6.02 13.14
C GLY A 51 -21.53 -4.53 13.06
N VAL A 52 -20.65 -3.69 12.51
CA VAL A 52 -20.81 -2.24 12.41
C VAL A 52 -21.16 -1.86 10.96
N SER A 53 -22.09 -0.95 10.76
CA SER A 53 -22.42 -0.46 9.42
C SER A 53 -21.57 0.76 9.03
N VAL A 54 -21.38 1.02 7.73
CA VAL A 54 -20.61 2.18 7.26
C VAL A 54 -21.12 3.51 7.84
N PRO A 55 -22.44 3.79 7.91
CA PRO A 55 -22.97 5.00 8.55
C PRO A 55 -22.60 5.19 10.03
N ASP A 56 -22.25 4.12 10.75
CA ASP A 56 -21.88 4.19 12.17
C ASP A 56 -20.42 4.66 12.37
N VAL A 57 -19.64 4.75 11.28
CA VAL A 57 -18.25 5.19 11.32
C VAL A 57 -18.18 6.71 11.40
N ALA A 58 -18.02 7.24 12.61
CA ALA A 58 -17.91 8.68 12.85
C ALA A 58 -16.67 9.34 12.22
N ARG A 59 -15.57 8.57 12.10
CA ARG A 59 -14.29 9.04 11.52
C ARG A 59 -13.62 7.90 10.79
N PHE A 60 -13.16 8.19 9.57
CA PHE A 60 -12.35 7.27 8.77
C PHE A 60 -10.93 7.82 8.63
N VAL A 61 -9.93 7.00 8.95
CA VAL A 61 -8.50 7.37 8.93
C VAL A 61 -7.76 6.38 8.01
N PRO A 62 -7.84 6.54 6.68
CA PRO A 62 -7.16 5.66 5.74
C PRO A 62 -5.64 5.92 5.73
N HIS A 63 -4.89 4.98 5.16
CA HIS A 63 -3.47 5.21 4.89
C HIS A 63 -3.28 6.42 3.95
N GLN A 64 -2.39 7.33 4.34
CA GLN A 64 -2.21 8.63 3.68
C GLN A 64 -1.10 8.59 2.61
N ALA A 65 -1.24 7.74 1.60
CA ALA A 65 -0.23 7.62 0.53
C ALA A 65 -0.16 8.90 -0.34
N ASN A 66 -1.30 9.54 -0.59
CA ASN A 66 -1.45 10.83 -1.29
C ASN A 66 -2.89 11.32 -1.15
N ALA A 67 -3.14 12.61 -1.40
CA ALA A 67 -4.47 13.22 -1.24
C ALA A 67 -5.58 12.56 -2.08
N ARG A 68 -5.24 12.01 -3.25
CA ARG A 68 -6.20 11.35 -4.15
C ARG A 68 -6.78 10.08 -3.56
N ILE A 69 -6.09 9.45 -2.61
CA ILE A 69 -6.52 8.19 -2.00
C ILE A 69 -7.70 8.40 -1.05
N PHE A 70 -7.82 9.58 -0.44
CA PHE A 70 -8.90 9.91 0.51
C PHE A 70 -10.28 9.88 -0.13
N ASN A 71 -10.38 10.25 -1.40
CA ASN A 71 -11.65 10.28 -2.13
C ASN A 71 -11.95 8.95 -2.84
N ALA A 72 -11.00 8.02 -2.87
CA ALA A 72 -11.09 6.79 -3.65
C ALA A 72 -11.48 5.57 -2.84
N VAL A 73 -11.24 5.60 -1.51
CA VAL A 73 -11.57 4.51 -0.58
C VAL A 73 -12.95 4.73 0.03
#